data_AF-A0A1V6IBC9-F1
#
_entry.id   AF-A0A1V6IBC9-F1
#
_cell.length_a   1.000
_cell.length_b   1.000
_cell.length_c   1.000
_cell.angle_alpha   90.00
_cell.angle_beta   90.00
_cell.angle_gamma   90.00
#
_symmetry.space_group_name_H-M   'P 1'
#
loop_
_entity.id
_entity.type
_entity.pdbx_description
1 polymer ?
#
loop_
_entity_poly.entity_id
_entity_poly.type
_entity_poly.pdbx_seq_one_letter_code
_entity_poly.pdbx_strand_id
1 'polypeptide(L)'
;MKKIITFLVFIVLMSKIIAQNTDNLPNWSVYKIYVSGINDSVKADYLARGLEKENLVIFSAFSYTENFGYVILDKQMPIEVVNDYIDALSDKGYKFIKSEETSFTKDIFLEIYYMRNNIKKDDIAKSMPKYIQLGPKNELSKQLYDLASKIWEDKYFEQYNKYLIQKNQGDISH
;
A
#
# COMPACT_ATOMS: atom_id res chain seq x y z
N MET A 1 21.58 42.94 -22.52
CA MET A 1 22.15 41.84 -21.70
C MET A 1 21.47 41.65 -20.34
N LYS A 2 21.08 42.72 -19.60
CA LYS A 2 20.37 42.56 -18.31
C LYS A 2 19.02 41.83 -18.40
N LYS A 3 18.24 42.01 -19.49
CA LYS A 3 16.90 41.40 -19.66
C LYS A 3 16.91 39.89 -19.93
N ILE A 4 18.00 39.35 -20.50
CA ILE A 4 18.11 37.91 -20.83
C ILE A 4 18.41 37.10 -19.56
N ILE A 5 19.21 37.66 -18.65
CA ILE A 5 19.55 37.03 -17.37
C ILE A 5 18.30 36.91 -16.48
N THR A 6 17.43 37.93 -16.49
CA THR A 6 16.17 37.89 -15.72
C THR A 6 15.22 36.80 -16.18
N PHE A 7 15.16 36.52 -17.49
CA PHE A 7 14.30 35.50 -18.07
C PHE A 7 14.78 34.07 -17.71
N LEU A 8 16.10 33.84 -17.70
CA LEU A 8 16.70 32.56 -17.30
C LEU A 8 16.49 32.24 -15.81
N VAL A 9 16.59 33.25 -14.93
CA VAL A 9 16.31 33.07 -13.49
C VAL A 9 14.84 32.73 -13.25
N PHE A 10 13.92 33.29 -14.03
CA PHE A 10 12.48 33.02 -13.92
C PHE A 10 12.12 31.59 -14.37
N ILE A 11 12.78 31.05 -15.40
CA ILE A 11 12.58 29.67 -15.87
C ILE A 11 13.12 28.64 -14.84
N VAL A 12 14.25 28.93 -14.20
CA VAL A 12 14.82 28.07 -13.15
C VAL A 12 13.96 28.10 -11.88
N LEU A 13 13.29 29.23 -11.57
CA LEU A 13 12.36 29.31 -10.45
C LEU A 13 11.02 28.61 -10.75
N MET A 14 10.49 28.72 -11.97
CA MET A 14 9.24 28.02 -12.36
C MET A 14 9.41 26.50 -12.48
N SER A 15 10.59 26.02 -12.86
CA SER A 15 10.89 24.58 -12.86
C SER A 15 10.98 23.98 -11.45
N LYS A 16 11.30 24.78 -10.42
CA LYS A 16 11.21 24.32 -9.02
C LYS A 16 9.77 24.27 -8.48
N ILE A 17 8.83 24.99 -9.07
CA ILE A 17 7.42 24.98 -8.66
C ILE A 17 6.70 23.74 -9.26
N ILE A 18 7.12 23.26 -10.43
CA ILE A 18 6.53 22.08 -11.08
C ILE A 18 7.05 20.75 -10.46
N ALA A 19 8.12 20.80 -9.64
CA ALA A 19 8.69 19.61 -8.98
C ALA A 19 8.16 19.35 -7.55
N GLN A 20 7.19 20.12 -7.05
CA GLN A 20 6.64 19.97 -5.68
C GLN A 20 5.15 19.64 -5.62
N ASN A 21 4.57 19.08 -6.68
CA ASN A 21 3.42 18.20 -6.54
C ASN A 21 3.92 16.76 -6.34
N THR A 22 4.73 16.54 -5.33
CA THR A 22 4.95 15.19 -4.86
C THR A 22 3.75 14.84 -3.99
N ASP A 23 2.89 13.97 -4.52
CA ASP A 23 2.05 13.06 -3.74
C ASP A 23 2.91 12.34 -2.70
N ASN A 24 3.27 13.05 -1.63
CA ASN A 24 4.19 12.55 -0.65
C ASN A 24 3.48 11.44 0.10
N LEU A 25 3.93 10.22 -0.13
CA LEU A 25 3.57 9.10 0.70
C LEU A 25 3.80 9.48 2.16
N PRO A 26 2.91 9.05 3.07
CA PRO A 26 3.15 9.23 4.49
C PRO A 26 4.54 8.71 4.88
N ASN A 27 5.12 9.34 5.89
CA ASN A 27 6.46 9.01 6.36
C ASN A 27 6.45 7.71 7.19
N TRP A 28 6.13 6.58 6.55
CA TRP A 28 6.03 5.25 7.13
C TRP A 28 7.21 4.38 6.73
N SER A 29 7.50 3.38 7.55
CA SER A 29 8.51 2.37 7.28
C SER A 29 7.83 1.12 6.73
N VAL A 30 8.43 0.45 5.75
CA VAL A 30 7.89 -0.81 5.21
C VAL A 30 8.92 -1.91 5.38
N TYR A 31 8.44 -3.05 5.86
CA TYR A 31 9.26 -4.25 5.99
C TYR A 31 8.61 -5.40 5.23
N LYS A 32 9.44 -6.12 4.48
CA LYS A 32 9.09 -7.45 3.98
C LYS A 32 9.38 -8.46 5.08
N ILE A 33 8.39 -9.26 5.44
CA ILE A 33 8.50 -10.26 6.50
C ILE A 33 8.31 -11.66 5.91
N TYR A 34 9.26 -12.53 6.17
CA TYR A 34 9.20 -13.94 5.82
C TYR A 34 8.67 -14.71 7.02
N VAL A 35 7.57 -15.44 6.82
CA VAL A 35 6.85 -16.15 7.89
C VAL A 35 6.49 -17.54 7.38
N SER A 36 6.83 -18.55 8.18
CA SER A 36 6.36 -19.91 7.94
C SER A 36 5.00 -20.14 8.58
N GLY A 37 4.22 -21.08 8.03
CA GLY A 37 2.92 -21.46 8.56
C GLY A 37 1.72 -20.74 7.95
N ILE A 38 1.93 -19.84 6.98
CA ILE A 38 0.87 -19.19 6.19
C ILE A 38 0.48 -20.11 5.02
N ASN A 39 -0.28 -21.16 5.32
CA ASN A 39 -0.61 -22.22 4.36
C ASN A 39 -1.92 -21.99 3.59
N ASP A 40 -2.72 -20.99 3.96
CA ASP A 40 -3.94 -20.62 3.27
C ASP A 40 -4.25 -19.12 3.43
N SER A 41 -5.23 -18.63 2.66
CA SER A 41 -5.65 -17.23 2.68
C SER A 41 -6.27 -16.79 4.00
N VAL A 42 -6.85 -17.72 4.77
CA VAL A 42 -7.49 -17.44 6.07
C VAL A 42 -6.40 -17.14 7.10
N LYS A 43 -5.34 -17.94 7.14
CA LYS A 43 -4.17 -17.69 7.99
C LYS A 43 -3.44 -16.40 7.62
N ALA A 44 -3.30 -16.13 6.32
CA ALA A 44 -2.70 -14.87 5.85
C ALA A 44 -3.47 -13.65 6.37
N ASP A 45 -4.81 -13.64 6.20
CA ASP A 45 -5.66 -12.55 6.69
C ASP A 45 -5.74 -12.51 8.22
N TYR A 46 -5.73 -13.67 8.89
CA TYR A 46 -5.71 -13.75 10.35
C TYR A 46 -4.47 -13.05 10.93
N LEU A 47 -3.28 -13.35 10.40
CA LEU A 47 -2.04 -12.73 10.87
C LEU A 47 -2.06 -11.22 10.62
N ALA A 48 -2.47 -10.80 9.41
CA ALA A 48 -2.55 -9.39 9.06
C ALA A 48 -3.49 -8.61 9.99
N ARG A 49 -4.71 -9.13 10.20
CA ARG A 49 -5.69 -8.53 11.11
C ARG A 49 -5.23 -8.53 12.56
N GLY A 50 -4.53 -9.58 12.99
CA GLY A 50 -3.97 -9.68 14.34
C GLY A 50 -3.02 -8.52 14.63
N LEU A 51 -2.03 -8.31 13.75
CA LEU A 51 -1.08 -7.20 13.84
C LEU A 51 -1.78 -5.82 13.86
N GLU A 52 -2.79 -5.62 13.02
CA GLU A 52 -3.54 -4.37 12.91
C GLU A 52 -4.40 -4.08 14.14
N LYS A 53 -4.98 -5.15 14.71
CA LYS A 53 -5.83 -5.11 15.91
C LYS A 53 -5.01 -4.76 17.15
N GLU A 54 -3.82 -5.33 17.29
CA GLU A 54 -2.89 -5.03 18.39
C GLU A 54 -2.16 -3.68 18.20
N ASN A 55 -2.48 -2.93 17.15
CA ASN A 55 -1.85 -1.64 16.80
C ASN A 55 -0.33 -1.73 16.59
N LEU A 56 0.17 -2.90 16.18
CA LEU A 56 1.58 -3.12 15.89
C LEU A 56 1.95 -2.65 14.48
N VAL A 57 0.96 -2.56 13.58
CA VAL A 57 1.13 -2.10 12.21
C VAL A 57 0.01 -1.12 11.83
N ILE A 58 0.31 -0.25 10.89
CA ILE A 58 -0.69 0.61 10.23
C ILE A 58 -1.52 -0.24 9.28
N PHE A 59 -0.83 -1.07 8.49
CA PHE A 59 -1.44 -1.98 7.52
C PHE A 59 -0.50 -3.15 7.26
N SER A 60 -1.06 -4.33 6.99
CA SER A 60 -0.25 -5.48 6.59
C SER A 60 -0.98 -6.39 5.60
N ALA A 61 -0.20 -7.15 4.84
CA ALA A 61 -0.71 -8.17 3.94
C ALA A 61 0.29 -9.30 3.82
N PHE A 62 -0.19 -10.54 3.78
CA PHE A 62 0.66 -11.72 3.62
C PHE A 62 0.18 -12.57 2.45
N SER A 63 1.14 -13.16 1.75
CA SER A 63 0.92 -14.07 0.63
C SER A 63 1.10 -15.51 1.09
N TYR A 64 0.02 -16.29 1.10
CA TYR A 64 0.07 -17.72 1.39
C TYR A 64 0.71 -18.54 0.26
N THR A 65 0.82 -17.97 -0.95
CA THR A 65 1.50 -18.61 -2.08
C THR A 65 3.00 -18.37 -2.08
N GLU A 66 3.46 -17.27 -1.47
CA GLU A 66 4.87 -16.86 -1.53
C GLU A 66 5.59 -16.92 -0.17
N ASN A 67 4.87 -17.26 0.91
CA ASN A 67 5.41 -17.38 2.28
C ASN A 67 6.13 -16.12 2.80
N PHE A 68 5.69 -14.96 2.32
CA PHE A 68 6.10 -13.67 2.87
C PHE A 68 4.91 -12.72 2.87
N GLY A 69 5.05 -11.63 3.62
CA GLY A 69 4.16 -10.50 3.55
C GLY A 69 4.91 -9.19 3.69
N TYR A 70 4.15 -8.13 3.77
CA TYR A 70 4.66 -6.80 4.07
C TYR A 70 3.88 -6.21 5.23
N VAL A 71 4.58 -5.41 6.02
CA VAL A 71 4.00 -4.57 7.06
C VAL A 71 4.38 -3.12 6.82
N ILE A 72 3.43 -2.24 7.08
CA ILE A 72 3.61 -0.79 7.09
C ILE A 72 3.57 -0.34 8.54
N LEU A 73 4.64 0.29 9.00
CA LEU A 73 4.83 0.73 10.37
C LEU A 73 4.86 2.25 10.46
N ASP A 74 4.39 2.76 11.60
CA ASP A 74 4.80 4.08 12.04
C ASP A 74 6.32 4.06 12.31
N LYS A 75 7.04 5.15 12.02
CA LYS A 75 8.48 5.24 12.25
C LYS A 75 8.91 4.97 13.69
N GLN A 76 8.01 5.19 14.65
CA GLN A 76 8.31 4.97 16.06
C GLN A 76 8.17 3.50 16.47
N MET A 77 7.53 2.65 15.65
CA MET A 77 7.29 1.25 15.97
C MET A 77 8.50 0.39 15.56
N PRO A 78 9.19 -0.27 16.50
CA PRO A 78 10.28 -1.18 16.18
C PRO A 78 9.76 -2.45 15.50
N ILE A 79 10.45 -2.91 14.45
CA ILE A 79 10.06 -4.13 13.73
C ILE A 79 10.17 -5.38 14.62
N GLU A 80 11.03 -5.35 15.63
CA GLU A 80 11.23 -6.43 16.60
C GLU A 80 9.93 -6.77 17.34
N VAL A 81 9.10 -5.77 17.66
CA VAL A 81 7.80 -5.98 18.32
C VAL A 81 6.84 -6.79 17.43
N VAL A 82 6.88 -6.55 16.12
CA VAL A 82 6.10 -7.32 15.14
C VAL A 82 6.63 -8.75 15.03
N ASN A 83 7.95 -8.92 15.02
CA ASN A 83 8.58 -10.24 14.94
C ASN A 83 8.24 -11.08 16.19
N ASP A 84 8.36 -10.50 17.38
CA ASP A 84 8.02 -11.13 18.66
C ASP A 84 6.55 -11.56 18.71
N TYR A 85 5.64 -10.71 18.19
CA TYR A 85 4.22 -11.07 18.08
C TYR A 85 3.99 -12.27 17.17
N ILE A 86 4.67 -12.34 16.02
CA ILE A 86 4.55 -13.47 15.09
C ILE A 86 5.01 -14.77 15.77
N ASP A 87 6.15 -14.75 16.48
CA ASP A 87 6.67 -15.93 17.19
C ASP A 87 5.83 -16.33 18.40
N ALA A 88 5.18 -15.36 19.06
CA ALA A 88 4.21 -15.63 20.13
C ALA A 88 2.98 -16.41 19.63
N LEU A 89 2.69 -16.40 18.32
CA LEU A 89 1.62 -17.19 17.68
C LEU A 89 2.10 -18.58 17.19
N SER A 90 3.22 -19.08 17.73
CA SER A 90 3.76 -20.41 17.38
C SER A 90 2.80 -21.56 17.69
N ASP A 91 1.96 -21.43 18.71
CA ASP A 91 0.87 -22.37 19.03
C ASP A 91 -0.18 -22.46 17.91
N LYS A 92 -0.35 -21.39 17.13
CA LYS A 92 -1.21 -21.32 15.92
C LYS A 92 -0.47 -21.69 14.64
N GLY A 93 0.80 -22.09 14.78
CA GLY A 93 1.66 -22.58 13.71
C GLY A 93 2.38 -21.51 12.91
N TYR A 94 2.42 -20.25 13.37
CA TYR A 94 3.23 -19.21 12.74
C TYR A 94 4.65 -19.26 13.28
N LYS A 95 5.64 -18.95 12.43
CA LYS A 95 7.00 -18.74 12.90
C LYS A 95 7.71 -17.72 12.03
N PHE A 96 8.25 -16.70 12.67
CA PHE A 96 9.05 -15.68 12.03
C PHE A 96 10.34 -16.30 11.50
N ILE A 97 10.77 -15.84 10.31
CA ILE A 97 12.01 -16.30 9.68
C ILE A 97 13.00 -15.15 9.62
N LYS A 98 12.60 -14.03 9.00
CA LYS A 98 13.40 -12.81 8.88
C LYS A 98 12.55 -11.63 8.43
N SER A 99 13.04 -10.41 8.65
CA SER A 99 12.50 -9.17 8.11
C SER A 99 13.57 -8.41 7.33
N GLU A 100 13.15 -7.70 6.29
CA GLU A 100 14.00 -6.85 5.46
C GLU A 100 13.30 -5.50 5.28
N GLU A 101 13.98 -4.40 5.63
CA GLU A 101 13.46 -3.07 5.34
C GLU A 101 13.41 -2.85 3.83
N THR A 102 12.33 -2.24 3.34
CA THR A 102 12.15 -1.90 1.93
C THR A 102 11.68 -0.46 1.78
N SER A 103 12.00 0.15 0.64
CA SER A 103 11.61 1.52 0.37
C SER A 103 10.10 1.65 0.22
N PHE A 104 9.51 2.61 0.94
CA PHE A 104 8.10 2.91 0.80
C PHE A 104 7.86 3.70 -0.50
N THR A 105 7.41 3.00 -1.53
CA THR A 105 7.10 3.57 -2.85
C THR A 105 5.62 3.38 -3.19
N LYS A 106 5.10 4.14 -4.16
CA LYS A 106 3.71 4.02 -4.61
C LYS A 106 3.41 2.60 -5.10
N ASP A 107 4.38 2.00 -5.79
CA ASP A 107 4.29 0.63 -6.31
C ASP A 107 4.25 -0.42 -5.21
N ILE A 108 5.12 -0.30 -4.21
CA ILE A 108 5.12 -1.18 -3.04
C ILE A 108 3.80 -1.02 -2.27
N PHE A 109 3.34 0.21 -2.03
CA PHE A 109 2.06 0.43 -1.36
C PHE A 109 0.90 -0.27 -2.09
N LEU A 110 0.82 -0.11 -3.41
CA LEU A 110 -0.22 -0.72 -4.22
C LEU A 110 -0.12 -2.25 -4.19
N GLU A 111 1.08 -2.81 -4.28
CA GLU A 111 1.33 -4.25 -4.15
C GLU A 111 0.81 -4.79 -2.81
N ILE A 112 1.11 -4.12 -1.70
CA ILE A 112 0.63 -4.51 -0.36
C ILE A 112 -0.90 -4.43 -0.29
N TYR A 113 -1.49 -3.34 -0.80
CA TYR A 113 -2.93 -3.12 -0.77
C TYR A 113 -3.70 -4.21 -1.53
N TYR A 114 -3.20 -4.62 -2.69
CA TYR A 114 -3.81 -5.68 -3.50
C TYR A 114 -3.52 -7.08 -2.97
N MET A 115 -2.32 -7.30 -2.39
CA MET A 115 -1.98 -8.55 -1.72
C MET A 115 -2.97 -8.88 -0.61
N ARG A 116 -3.51 -7.87 0.09
CA ARG A 116 -4.53 -8.10 1.13
C ARG A 116 -5.80 -8.79 0.60
N ASN A 117 -6.10 -8.62 -0.69
CA ASN A 117 -7.21 -9.28 -1.37
C ASN A 117 -6.78 -10.51 -2.18
N ASN A 118 -5.57 -11.04 -1.94
CA ASN A 118 -4.95 -12.14 -2.68
C ASN A 118 -4.83 -11.88 -4.19
N ILE A 119 -4.68 -10.61 -4.59
CA ILE A 119 -4.47 -10.22 -5.98
C ILE A 119 -2.97 -10.12 -6.24
N LYS A 120 -2.49 -10.85 -7.26
CA LYS A 120 -1.07 -10.84 -7.66
C LYS A 120 -0.71 -9.53 -8.35
N LYS A 121 0.57 -9.20 -8.32
CA LYS A 121 1.13 -7.98 -8.93
C LYS A 121 0.70 -7.77 -10.39
N ASP A 122 0.74 -8.83 -11.18
CA ASP A 122 0.40 -8.79 -12.61
C ASP A 122 -1.10 -8.57 -12.87
N ASP A 123 -1.94 -8.79 -11.85
CA ASP A 123 -3.39 -8.64 -11.92
C ASP A 123 -3.88 -7.28 -11.40
N ILE A 124 -3.00 -6.46 -10.80
CA ILE A 124 -3.37 -5.16 -10.20
C ILE A 124 -4.06 -4.24 -11.21
N ALA A 125 -3.59 -4.20 -12.45
CA ALA A 125 -4.14 -3.34 -13.50
C ALA A 125 -5.57 -3.72 -13.94
N LYS A 126 -6.07 -4.90 -13.56
CA LYS A 126 -7.34 -5.45 -14.06
C LYS A 126 -8.56 -4.92 -13.30
N SER A 127 -8.38 -4.39 -12.10
CA SER A 127 -9.49 -3.92 -11.28
C SER A 127 -9.06 -2.79 -10.37
N MET A 128 -9.96 -1.82 -10.17
CA MET A 128 -9.82 -0.77 -9.17
C MET A 128 -9.59 -1.35 -7.75
N PRO A 129 -8.91 -0.60 -6.86
CA PRO A 129 -8.78 -0.99 -5.47
C PRO A 129 -10.17 -1.17 -4.84
N LYS A 130 -10.29 -2.10 -3.90
CA LYS A 130 -11.50 -2.29 -3.10
C LYS A 130 -11.30 -1.69 -1.72
N TYR A 131 -12.34 -1.11 -1.14
CA TYR A 131 -12.30 -0.62 0.23
C TYR A 131 -12.05 -1.77 1.22
N ILE A 132 -11.07 -1.59 2.11
CA ILE A 132 -10.69 -2.57 3.14
C ILE A 132 -11.01 -1.98 4.51
N GLN A 133 -11.91 -2.63 5.26
CA GLN A 133 -12.28 -2.22 6.61
C GLN A 133 -11.28 -2.74 7.66
N LEU A 134 -10.55 -1.83 8.29
CA LEU A 134 -9.59 -2.10 9.38
C LEU A 134 -10.26 -2.04 10.76
N GLY A 135 -11.18 -2.97 11.02
CA GLY A 135 -11.90 -3.03 12.30
C GLY A 135 -12.61 -1.70 12.59
N PRO A 136 -12.38 -1.03 13.74
CA PRO A 136 -12.99 0.27 14.04
C PRO A 136 -12.30 1.48 13.37
N LYS A 137 -11.17 1.29 12.66
CA LYS A 137 -10.34 2.39 12.12
C LYS A 137 -10.89 2.91 10.78
N ASN A 138 -12.09 3.49 10.81
CA ASN A 138 -12.78 3.98 9.60
C ASN A 138 -11.97 5.05 8.84
N GLU A 139 -11.41 6.01 9.56
CA GLU A 139 -10.64 7.10 8.95
C GLU A 139 -9.39 6.58 8.24
N LEU A 140 -8.62 5.70 8.90
CA LEU A 140 -7.44 5.07 8.30
C LEU A 140 -7.84 4.20 7.10
N SER A 141 -8.92 3.42 7.21
CA SER A 141 -9.43 2.59 6.11
C SER A 141 -9.73 3.44 4.88
N LYS A 142 -10.40 4.59 5.07
CA LYS A 142 -10.66 5.56 4.01
C LYS A 142 -9.37 6.15 3.44
N GLN A 143 -8.44 6.60 4.29
CA GLN A 143 -7.17 7.17 3.84
C GLN A 143 -6.36 6.20 2.98
N LEU A 144 -6.27 4.94 3.38
CA LEU A 144 -5.56 3.91 2.61
C LEU A 144 -6.26 3.61 1.27
N TYR A 145 -7.59 3.56 1.27
CA TYR A 145 -8.38 3.38 0.05
C TYR A 145 -8.23 4.55 -0.94
N ASP A 146 -8.35 5.78 -0.45
CA ASP A 146 -8.21 6.98 -1.27
C ASP A 146 -6.79 7.06 -1.86
N LEU A 147 -5.77 6.74 -1.07
CA LEU A 147 -4.38 6.67 -1.54
C LEU A 147 -4.18 5.58 -2.61
N ALA A 148 -4.73 4.38 -2.39
CA ALA A 148 -4.60 3.28 -3.34
C ALA A 148 -5.30 3.61 -4.65
N SER A 149 -6.49 4.19 -4.58
CA SER A 149 -7.28 4.61 -5.75
C SER A 149 -6.54 5.65 -6.55
N LYS A 150 -6.03 6.71 -5.89
CA LYS A 150 -5.23 7.74 -6.56
C LYS A 150 -4.01 7.17 -7.26
N ILE A 151 -3.22 6.34 -6.57
CA ILE A 151 -2.03 5.71 -7.14
C ILE A 151 -2.39 4.82 -8.35
N TRP A 152 -3.50 4.08 -8.26
CA TRP A 152 -3.96 3.23 -9.34
C TRP A 152 -4.44 4.04 -10.55
N GLU A 153 -5.22 5.09 -10.34
CA GLU A 153 -5.72 5.99 -11.38
C GLU A 153 -4.57 6.67 -12.13
N ASP A 154 -3.57 7.15 -11.40
CA ASP A 154 -2.36 7.76 -11.97
C ASP A 154 -1.58 6.76 -12.83
N LYS A 155 -1.47 5.50 -12.37
CA LYS A 155 -0.62 4.47 -12.99
C LYS A 155 -1.30 3.76 -14.17
N TYR A 156 -2.61 3.55 -14.10
CA TYR A 156 -3.41 2.78 -15.06
C TYR A 156 -4.50 3.64 -15.71
N PHE A 157 -4.14 4.87 -16.09
CA PHE A 157 -5.05 5.88 -16.62
C PHE A 157 -5.92 5.37 -17.79
N GLU A 158 -5.37 4.56 -18.69
CA GLU A 158 -6.14 3.99 -19.80
C GLU A 158 -7.21 3.01 -19.33
N GLN A 159 -6.88 2.15 -18.36
CA GLN A 159 -7.81 1.21 -17.75
C GLN A 159 -8.88 1.97 -16.95
N TYR A 160 -8.49 3.03 -16.25
CA TYR A 160 -9.41 3.90 -15.53
C TYR A 160 -10.42 4.59 -16.47
N ASN A 161 -9.98 5.15 -17.59
CA ASN A 161 -10.88 5.76 -18.56
C ASN A 161 -11.88 4.75 -19.12
N LYS A 162 -11.44 3.51 -19.42
CA LYS A 162 -12.35 2.43 -19.83
C LYS A 162 -13.39 2.11 -18.76
N TYR A 163 -12.96 2.05 -17.49
CA TYR A 163 -13.86 1.84 -16.36
C TYR A 163 -14.91 2.96 -16.22
N LEU A 164 -14.51 4.24 -16.33
CA LEU A 164 -15.44 5.36 -16.26
C LEU A 164 -16.48 5.34 -17.39
N ILE A 165 -16.06 5.02 -18.61
CA ILE A 165 -16.97 4.91 -19.76
C ILE A 165 -18.01 3.82 -19.52
N GLN A 166 -17.60 2.63 -19.04
CA GLN A 166 -18.51 1.52 -18.74
C GLN A 166 -19.49 1.87 -17.63
N LYS A 167 -19.00 2.51 -16.55
CA LYS A 167 -19.84 2.94 -15.42
C LYS A 167 -20.92 3.93 -15.88
N ASN A 168 -20.53 4.93 -16.66
CA ASN A 168 -21.47 5.96 -17.16
C ASN A 168 -22.44 5.43 -18.21
N GLN A 169 -22.11 4.35 -18.92
CA GLN A 169 -23.04 3.67 -19.84
C GLN A 169 -24.08 2.82 -19.09
N GLY A 170 -23.72 2.24 -17.94
CA GLY A 170 -24.66 1.49 -17.10
C GLY A 170 -25.74 2.35 -16.46
N ASP A 171 -25.43 3.61 -16.13
CA ASP A 171 -26.35 4.58 -15.51
C ASP A 171 -27.38 5.18 -16.49
N ILE A 172 -27.25 4.98 -17.80
CA ILE A 172 -28.20 5.49 -18.82
C ILE A 172 -29.32 4.45 -19.12
N SER A 173 -29.21 3.24 -18.58
CA SER A 173 -30.11 2.11 -18.84
C SER A 173 -31.12 1.80 -17.72
N HIS A 174 -31.31 2.71 -16.75
CA HIS A 174 -32.29 2.58 -15.67
C HIS A 174 -33.25 3.76 -15.59
#